data_AF-A0A258U380-F1
#
_entry.id   AF-A0A258U380-F1
#
_cell.length_a   1.000
_cell.length_b   1.000
_cell.length_c   1.000
_cell.angle_alpha   90.00
_cell.angle_beta   90.00
_cell.angle_gamma   90.00
#
_symmetry.space_group_name_H-M   'P 1'
#
loop_
_entity.id
_entity.type
_entity.pdbx_description
1 polymer ?
#
loop_
_entity_poly.entity_id
_entity_poly.type
_entity_poly.pdbx_seq_one_letter_code
_entity_poly.pdbx_strand_id
1 'polypeptide(L)'
;VNSNGKADKPVLSAGGELTLKAANIVQNGVLTAPFGRINLLGSDSVTLASGSTTSVSGSGQNIPFGITTTGGEVYNPINGATRPLVEKTVNIESANVDLQQNAVLNLSSGGDMFAYEWVPGLGGSIDVLAQPNTYAVIPTMQGEYTPTDLAYTGSSAGVGIGQSVYLTGVPGLASGTYTLLPARYALVPGAFVVQMQSTPAVIGNVIKQQDGSTLTTGYLADMTTGARDANWSTFRVLDGAVFRPAEGAVSKAPSQYILTSADTFFNNPLKTEGLVVSTPSDVAKLSLSANQLALNASVIANTVANGTGLEVDISSNNIRVVNSQDNSNDGSLQLTVASLNALNAESVLLGGTRSLVDGVSNVTTVAENVTIENDSSQILRTTEFIATANQQVVVQENASIDTGVTSVKPGDKILKASGEGALLALSSKNNITYSRAGGSSTATQGELIVESGSTLQAGNSAVLDATKNVNLDGAVTLSDGSTVTLGANRILIGDAPQNIAGLNVNAASLAALGQLKSLALNSYSNIDTFGAV
;
A
#
# COMPACT_ATOMS: atom_id res chain seq x y z
N VAL A 1 -17.61 9.63 -12.03
CA VAL A 1 -17.26 10.50 -10.88
C VAL A 1 -16.78 11.83 -11.45
N ASN A 2 -17.39 12.95 -11.08
CA ASN A 2 -16.96 14.29 -11.51
C ASN A 2 -16.61 15.14 -10.31
N SER A 3 -15.69 16.09 -10.47
CA SER A 3 -15.45 17.13 -9.45
C SER A 3 -16.71 17.99 -9.23
N ASN A 4 -16.92 18.41 -7.98
CA ASN A 4 -17.94 19.40 -7.64
C ASN A 4 -17.44 20.85 -7.75
N GLY A 5 -16.20 21.06 -8.25
CA GLY A 5 -15.56 22.37 -8.42
C GLY A 5 -15.03 23.00 -7.14
N LYS A 6 -15.14 22.34 -5.98
CA LYS A 6 -14.52 22.80 -4.73
C LYS A 6 -13.06 22.33 -4.67
N ALA A 7 -12.24 23.08 -3.94
CA ALA A 7 -10.86 22.69 -3.66
C ALA A 7 -10.83 21.40 -2.84
N ASP A 8 -9.87 20.54 -3.13
CA ASP A 8 -9.64 19.30 -2.38
C ASP A 8 -9.25 19.60 -0.93
N LYS A 9 -9.72 18.73 -0.03
CA LYS A 9 -9.62 18.92 1.41
C LYS A 9 -9.13 17.65 2.09
N PRO A 10 -8.48 17.76 3.25
CA PRO A 10 -7.93 16.59 3.93
C PRO A 10 -9.05 15.61 4.34
N VAL A 11 -8.86 14.32 4.02
CA VAL A 11 -9.76 13.23 4.47
C VAL A 11 -9.14 12.58 5.70
N LEU A 12 -9.75 12.79 6.87
CA LEU A 12 -9.31 12.19 8.14
C LEU A 12 -10.09 10.93 8.51
N SER A 13 -10.14 9.99 7.55
CA SER A 13 -10.61 8.62 7.74
C SER A 13 -9.55 7.69 7.15
N ALA A 14 -9.08 6.73 7.94
CA ALA A 14 -7.98 5.84 7.57
C ALA A 14 -8.45 4.39 7.46
N GLY A 15 -7.82 3.63 6.56
CA GLY A 15 -8.07 2.19 6.42
C GLY A 15 -9.44 1.83 5.85
N GLY A 16 -10.14 2.78 5.23
CA GLY A 16 -11.42 2.56 4.57
C GLY A 16 -11.28 1.91 3.20
N GLU A 17 -12.36 1.31 2.71
CA GLU A 17 -12.44 0.74 1.36
C GLU A 17 -13.54 1.45 0.57
N LEU A 18 -13.18 1.95 -0.62
CA LEU A 18 -14.10 2.53 -1.59
C LEU A 18 -14.18 1.62 -2.82
N THR A 19 -15.34 1.05 -3.08
CA THR A 19 -15.58 0.21 -4.26
C THR A 19 -16.62 0.85 -5.18
N LEU A 20 -16.24 1.08 -6.44
CA LEU A 20 -17.13 1.47 -7.52
C LEU A 20 -17.25 0.31 -8.50
N LYS A 21 -18.49 -0.16 -8.74
CA LYS A 21 -18.78 -1.25 -9.67
C LYS A 21 -19.83 -0.81 -10.69
N ALA A 22 -19.48 -0.86 -11.97
CA ALA A 22 -20.36 -0.49 -13.08
C ALA A 22 -19.92 -1.19 -14.37
N ALA A 23 -20.68 -1.02 -15.45
CA ALA A 23 -20.21 -1.47 -16.76
C ALA A 23 -19.08 -0.58 -17.29
N ASN A 24 -19.28 0.73 -17.20
CA ASN A 24 -18.34 1.74 -17.61
C ASN A 24 -18.10 2.71 -16.45
N ILE A 25 -16.84 2.90 -16.07
CA ILE A 25 -16.44 3.84 -15.01
C ILE A 25 -15.60 4.94 -15.64
N VAL A 26 -16.06 6.18 -15.55
CA VAL A 26 -15.24 7.37 -15.85
C VAL A 26 -14.98 8.14 -14.56
N GLN A 27 -13.72 8.18 -14.15
CA GLN A 27 -13.26 8.91 -12.98
C GLN A 27 -12.59 10.21 -13.43
N ASN A 28 -13.30 11.33 -13.26
CA ASN A 28 -12.97 12.68 -13.72
C ASN A 28 -13.03 13.68 -12.56
N GLY A 29 -12.56 13.25 -11.39
CA GLY A 29 -12.62 14.05 -10.16
C GLY A 29 -11.55 13.57 -9.20
N VAL A 30 -11.88 13.56 -7.90
CA VAL A 30 -10.95 13.13 -6.86
C VAL A 30 -11.57 11.98 -6.07
N LEU A 31 -10.86 10.86 -6.01
CA LEU A 31 -11.16 9.72 -5.14
C LEU A 31 -10.01 9.55 -4.16
N THR A 32 -10.32 9.62 -2.86
CA THR A 32 -9.32 9.52 -1.79
C THR A 32 -9.78 8.52 -0.73
N ALA A 33 -8.92 7.55 -0.41
CA ALA A 33 -9.12 6.60 0.70
C ALA A 33 -7.79 6.40 1.45
N PRO A 34 -7.38 7.36 2.30
CA PRO A 34 -6.10 7.35 2.98
C PRO A 34 -5.83 6.04 3.74
N PHE A 35 -4.64 5.49 3.56
CA PHE A 35 -4.20 4.23 4.17
C PHE A 35 -5.15 3.04 3.92
N GLY A 36 -5.98 3.11 2.88
CA GLY A 36 -7.04 2.17 2.59
C GLY A 36 -6.99 1.65 1.17
N ARG A 37 -8.17 1.35 0.62
CA ARG A 37 -8.32 0.71 -0.69
C ARG A 37 -9.29 1.47 -1.59
N ILE A 38 -8.97 1.54 -2.87
CA ILE A 38 -9.88 1.99 -3.92
C ILE A 38 -9.99 0.88 -4.96
N ASN A 39 -11.20 0.38 -5.19
CA ASN A 39 -11.50 -0.63 -6.20
C ASN A 39 -12.39 -0.02 -7.30
N LEU A 40 -11.90 0.00 -8.53
CA LEU A 40 -12.64 0.42 -9.72
C LEU A 40 -12.90 -0.81 -10.59
N LEU A 41 -14.12 -1.33 -10.53
CA LEU A 41 -14.51 -2.61 -11.13
C LEU A 41 -15.49 -2.34 -12.30
N GLY A 42 -14.94 -2.23 -13.51
CA GLY A 42 -15.69 -2.01 -14.74
C GLY A 42 -15.87 -3.31 -15.52
N SER A 43 -17.07 -3.70 -15.96
CA SER A 43 -17.17 -4.87 -16.86
C SER A 43 -16.62 -4.60 -18.26
N ASP A 44 -16.78 -3.38 -18.76
CA ASP A 44 -16.47 -3.00 -20.14
C ASP A 44 -15.28 -2.03 -20.19
N SER A 45 -15.33 -0.97 -19.37
CA SER A 45 -14.24 0.00 -19.29
C SER A 45 -14.07 0.68 -17.94
N VAL A 46 -12.81 1.03 -17.63
CA VAL A 46 -12.44 2.01 -16.59
C VAL A 46 -11.53 3.07 -17.21
N THR A 47 -11.93 4.33 -17.12
CA THR A 47 -11.13 5.48 -17.54
C THR A 47 -10.81 6.37 -16.35
N LEU A 48 -9.52 6.63 -16.11
CA LEU A 48 -9.07 7.76 -15.30
C LEU A 48 -8.85 8.93 -16.25
N ALA A 49 -9.76 9.90 -16.22
CA ALA A 49 -9.77 11.01 -17.17
C ALA A 49 -8.68 12.04 -16.85
N SER A 50 -8.24 12.78 -17.87
CA SER A 50 -7.25 13.84 -17.69
C SER A 50 -7.62 14.83 -16.56
N GLY A 51 -6.69 15.10 -15.64
CA GLY A 51 -6.89 15.98 -14.49
C GLY A 51 -7.56 15.33 -13.28
N SER A 52 -7.89 14.04 -13.35
CA SER A 52 -8.43 13.30 -12.22
C SER A 52 -7.34 12.86 -11.23
N THR A 53 -7.71 12.68 -9.96
CA THR A 53 -6.84 12.13 -8.92
C THR A 53 -7.50 10.91 -8.27
N THR A 54 -6.77 9.82 -8.19
CA THR A 54 -7.11 8.64 -7.39
C THR A 54 -5.98 8.39 -6.40
N SER A 55 -6.27 8.40 -5.09
CA SER A 55 -5.23 8.35 -4.06
C SER A 55 -5.62 7.52 -2.84
N VAL A 56 -4.65 6.74 -2.36
CA VAL A 56 -4.71 6.06 -1.04
C VAL A 56 -3.63 6.57 -0.10
N SER A 57 -2.91 7.64 -0.50
CA SER A 57 -1.85 8.24 0.31
C SER A 57 -2.43 8.97 1.53
N GLY A 58 -1.72 8.88 2.65
CA GLY A 58 -1.98 9.72 3.83
C GLY A 58 -1.72 11.20 3.59
N SER A 59 -0.98 11.56 2.54
CA SER A 59 -0.59 12.94 2.21
C SER A 59 0.06 13.68 3.40
N GLY A 60 0.84 12.97 4.21
CA GLY A 60 1.51 13.53 5.39
C GLY A 60 0.61 13.73 6.63
N GLN A 61 -0.65 13.30 6.59
CA GLN A 61 -1.59 13.49 7.69
C GLN A 61 -1.39 12.45 8.80
N ASN A 62 -1.63 12.87 10.05
CA ASN A 62 -1.77 11.96 11.19
C ASN A 62 -3.25 11.74 11.48
N ILE A 63 -3.75 10.57 11.11
CA ILE A 63 -5.19 10.26 11.18
C ILE A 63 -5.47 9.42 12.43
N PRO A 64 -6.40 9.85 13.31
CA PRO A 64 -6.85 9.03 14.42
C PRO A 64 -7.44 7.70 13.91
N PHE A 65 -7.08 6.58 14.53
CA PHE A 65 -7.54 5.24 14.15
C PHE A 65 -7.73 4.33 15.37
N GLY A 66 -8.82 4.57 16.09
CA GLY A 66 -9.21 3.79 17.27
C GLY A 66 -8.36 4.01 18.53
N ILE A 67 -8.36 3.00 19.39
CA ILE A 67 -7.75 3.07 20.72
C ILE A 67 -6.63 2.05 20.88
N THR A 68 -5.73 2.28 21.83
CA THR A 68 -4.89 1.21 22.37
C THR A 68 -5.35 0.81 23.77
N THR A 69 -4.93 -0.36 24.22
CA THR A 69 -5.15 -0.83 25.59
C THR A 69 -3.88 -1.43 26.18
N THR A 70 -3.84 -1.51 27.51
CA THR A 70 -2.73 -2.13 28.25
C THR A 70 -1.43 -1.36 28.05
N GLY A 71 -1.50 -0.03 28.11
CA GLY A 71 -0.33 0.83 27.96
C GLY A 71 0.22 0.88 26.54
N GLY A 72 -0.64 0.78 25.51
CA GLY A 72 -0.22 0.78 24.11
C GLY A 72 0.14 -0.60 23.55
N GLU A 73 -0.09 -1.68 24.30
CA GLU A 73 0.33 -3.03 23.91
C GLU A 73 -0.60 -3.69 22.88
N VAL A 74 -1.88 -3.35 22.89
CA VAL A 74 -2.88 -3.88 21.94
C VAL A 74 -3.43 -2.73 21.10
N TYR A 75 -3.33 -2.84 19.78
CA TYR A 75 -3.67 -1.76 18.85
C TYR A 75 -5.04 -1.94 18.22
N ASN A 76 -5.93 -0.95 18.41
CA ASN A 76 -7.30 -0.90 17.90
C ASN A 76 -8.07 -2.23 18.08
N PRO A 77 -8.24 -2.72 19.31
CA PRO A 77 -8.60 -4.11 19.57
C PRO A 77 -9.95 -4.54 19.00
N ILE A 78 -9.99 -5.74 18.42
CA ILE A 78 -11.21 -6.50 18.10
C ILE A 78 -11.16 -7.81 18.88
N ASN A 79 -12.17 -8.08 19.71
CA ASN A 79 -12.20 -9.24 20.62
C ASN A 79 -10.95 -9.38 21.52
N GLY A 80 -10.34 -8.25 21.89
CA GLY A 80 -9.16 -8.19 22.76
C GLY A 80 -7.81 -8.39 22.06
N ALA A 81 -7.79 -8.64 20.75
CA ALA A 81 -6.56 -8.78 19.97
C ALA A 81 -6.32 -7.54 19.10
N THR A 82 -5.05 -7.27 18.77
CA THR A 82 -4.67 -6.20 17.85
C THR A 82 -5.38 -6.38 16.52
N ARG A 83 -6.00 -5.32 16.00
CA ARG A 83 -6.57 -5.31 14.67
C ARG A 83 -5.45 -5.13 13.63
N PRO A 84 -5.30 -6.05 12.67
CA PRO A 84 -4.37 -5.88 11.56
C PRO A 84 -4.69 -4.65 10.72
N LEU A 85 -3.65 -4.02 10.17
CA LEU A 85 -3.82 -2.99 9.15
C LEU A 85 -4.31 -3.61 7.85
N VAL A 86 -5.06 -2.83 7.08
CA VAL A 86 -5.38 -3.18 5.70
C VAL A 86 -4.21 -2.81 4.80
N GLU A 87 -3.88 -3.68 3.86
CA GLU A 87 -2.92 -3.35 2.80
C GLU A 87 -3.48 -2.23 1.92
N LYS A 88 -2.65 -1.21 1.67
CA LYS A 88 -3.01 -0.05 0.85
C LYS A 88 -2.97 -0.43 -0.62
N THR A 89 -4.07 -0.22 -1.34
CA THR A 89 -4.14 -0.65 -2.74
C THR A 89 -5.08 0.20 -3.58
N VAL A 90 -4.68 0.51 -4.81
CA VAL A 90 -5.60 0.89 -5.88
C VAL A 90 -5.73 -0.30 -6.83
N ASN A 91 -6.94 -0.85 -6.92
CA ASN A 91 -7.27 -1.95 -7.82
C ASN A 91 -8.15 -1.43 -8.96
N ILE A 92 -7.76 -1.71 -10.20
CA ILE A 92 -8.51 -1.36 -11.40
C ILE A 92 -8.69 -2.62 -12.23
N GLU A 93 -9.93 -3.05 -12.40
CA GLU A 93 -10.30 -4.26 -13.12
C GLU A 93 -11.31 -3.92 -14.21
N SER A 94 -10.95 -4.15 -15.47
CA SER A 94 -11.86 -4.04 -16.61
C SER A 94 -11.30 -4.62 -17.88
N ALA A 95 -12.16 -5.00 -18.85
CA ALA A 95 -11.69 -5.41 -20.17
C ALA A 95 -10.82 -4.33 -20.83
N ASN A 96 -11.21 -3.06 -20.72
CA ASN A 96 -10.46 -1.92 -21.26
C ASN A 96 -10.15 -0.91 -20.15
N VAL A 97 -8.87 -0.67 -19.88
CA VAL A 97 -8.42 0.32 -18.89
C VAL A 97 -7.68 1.44 -19.60
N ASP A 98 -8.19 2.66 -19.48
CA ASP A 98 -7.59 3.88 -20.05
C ASP A 98 -7.16 4.84 -18.94
N LEU A 99 -5.87 4.83 -18.60
CA LEU A 99 -5.29 5.77 -17.65
C LEU A 99 -4.74 6.96 -18.46
N GLN A 100 -5.50 8.05 -18.56
CA GLN A 100 -5.19 9.14 -19.49
C GLN A 100 -4.05 10.03 -18.99
N GLN A 101 -3.44 10.76 -19.94
CA GLN A 101 -2.43 11.77 -19.63
C GLN A 101 -2.97 12.82 -18.65
N ASN A 102 -2.15 13.23 -17.69
CA ASN A 102 -2.48 14.15 -16.59
C ASN A 102 -3.51 13.62 -15.58
N ALA A 103 -3.99 12.38 -15.67
CA ALA A 103 -4.58 11.71 -14.53
C ALA A 103 -3.47 11.37 -13.51
N VAL A 104 -3.79 11.38 -12.23
CA VAL A 104 -2.85 11.13 -11.13
C VAL A 104 -3.29 9.93 -10.30
N LEU A 105 -2.41 8.95 -10.19
CA LEU A 105 -2.48 7.87 -9.22
C LEU A 105 -1.48 8.16 -8.10
N ASN A 106 -1.96 8.63 -6.95
CA ASN A 106 -1.09 8.94 -5.82
C ASN A 106 -1.11 7.81 -4.78
N LEU A 107 -0.06 7.00 -4.83
CA LEU A 107 0.21 5.82 -4.01
C LEU A 107 1.27 6.10 -2.93
N SER A 108 1.75 7.35 -2.85
CA SER A 108 2.85 7.75 -1.98
C SER A 108 2.65 7.31 -0.53
N SER A 109 3.76 6.94 0.11
CA SER A 109 3.79 6.78 1.55
C SER A 109 3.71 8.12 2.29
N GLY A 110 3.69 8.05 3.62
CA GLY A 110 3.79 9.22 4.49
C GLY A 110 2.46 9.66 5.10
N GLY A 111 2.60 10.39 6.21
CA GLY A 111 1.57 10.47 7.23
C GLY A 111 1.62 9.24 8.13
N ASP A 112 0.71 9.16 9.10
CA ASP A 112 0.62 8.03 10.01
C ASP A 112 -0.84 7.83 10.46
N MET A 113 -1.13 6.65 10.97
CA MET A 113 -2.34 6.36 11.72
C MET A 113 -1.95 6.28 13.19
N PHE A 114 -2.75 6.83 14.10
CA PHE A 114 -2.47 6.69 15.53
C PHE A 114 -3.70 6.29 16.32
N ALA A 115 -3.48 5.44 17.31
CA ALA A 115 -4.48 5.04 18.27
C ALA A 115 -4.16 5.68 19.63
N TYR A 116 -5.18 5.99 20.42
CA TYR A 116 -5.00 6.60 21.73
C TYR A 116 -5.39 5.66 22.88
N GLU A 117 -4.76 5.83 24.04
CA GLU A 117 -5.22 5.24 25.30
C GLU A 117 -5.28 6.34 26.36
N TRP A 118 -6.44 6.53 26.97
CA TRP A 118 -6.56 7.43 28.11
C TRP A 118 -5.99 6.76 29.36
N VAL A 119 -5.13 7.48 30.08
CA VAL A 119 -4.48 6.96 31.29
C VAL A 119 -5.05 7.69 32.51
N PRO A 120 -5.80 7.00 33.40
CA PRO A 120 -6.19 7.58 34.69
C PRO A 120 -4.95 7.79 35.57
N GLY A 121 -4.80 8.97 36.19
CA GLY A 121 -3.72 9.18 37.16
C GLY A 121 -3.12 10.59 37.16
N LEU A 122 -1.80 10.70 36.96
CA LEU A 122 -1.00 11.92 37.16
C LEU A 122 -1.44 13.11 36.28
N GLY A 123 -2.08 12.86 35.13
CA GLY A 123 -2.71 13.90 34.29
C GLY A 123 -4.16 14.23 34.66
N GLY A 124 -4.71 13.66 35.73
CA GLY A 124 -6.09 13.78 36.17
C GLY A 124 -6.85 12.46 36.19
N SER A 125 -7.90 12.40 37.01
CA SER A 125 -8.82 11.23 37.09
C SER A 125 -10.00 11.31 36.11
N ILE A 126 -10.03 12.35 35.27
CA ILE A 126 -11.12 12.63 34.34
C ILE A 126 -10.57 12.59 32.92
N ASP A 127 -11.28 11.91 32.03
CA ASP A 127 -11.08 11.99 30.59
C ASP A 127 -11.81 13.23 30.06
N VAL A 128 -11.05 14.31 29.82
CA VAL A 128 -11.56 15.60 29.33
C VAL A 128 -12.17 15.48 27.93
N LEU A 129 -11.64 14.59 27.08
CA LEU A 129 -12.13 14.38 25.72
C LEU A 129 -13.31 13.39 25.67
N ALA A 130 -13.68 12.81 26.82
CA ALA A 130 -14.93 12.07 27.01
C ALA A 130 -15.96 12.85 27.85
N GLN A 131 -15.78 14.17 28.07
CA GLN A 131 -16.79 14.98 28.74
C GLN A 131 -17.90 15.44 27.78
N PRO A 132 -19.15 15.60 28.27
CA PRO A 132 -20.23 16.20 27.48
C PRO A 132 -19.84 17.57 26.89
N ASN A 133 -20.46 17.94 25.78
CA ASN A 133 -20.26 19.25 25.11
C ASN A 133 -18.79 19.57 24.79
N THR A 134 -17.95 18.54 24.63
CA THR A 134 -16.55 18.66 24.25
C THR A 134 -16.39 18.20 22.81
N TYR A 135 -15.70 19.00 22.02
CA TYR A 135 -15.50 18.82 20.59
C TYR A 135 -14.05 19.13 20.24
N ALA A 136 -13.70 18.87 18.99
CA ALA A 136 -12.46 19.34 18.40
C ALA A 136 -12.73 20.21 17.17
N VAL A 137 -11.80 21.12 16.87
CA VAL A 137 -11.73 21.84 15.61
C VAL A 137 -10.31 21.74 15.06
N ILE A 138 -10.20 21.54 13.75
CA ILE A 138 -8.92 21.53 13.04
C ILE A 138 -8.93 22.69 12.04
N PRO A 139 -7.98 23.65 12.11
CA PRO A 139 -8.00 24.84 11.27
C PRO A 139 -8.06 24.57 9.77
N THR A 140 -7.41 23.49 9.32
CA THR A 140 -7.35 23.08 7.90
C THR A 140 -8.63 22.40 7.41
N MET A 141 -9.57 22.07 8.30
CA MET A 141 -10.85 21.43 7.98
C MET A 141 -12.04 22.40 7.98
N GLN A 142 -11.80 23.71 7.98
CA GLN A 142 -12.88 24.70 7.82
C GLN A 142 -13.64 24.45 6.52
N GLY A 143 -14.97 24.33 6.62
CA GLY A 143 -15.83 24.15 5.46
C GLY A 143 -16.26 22.71 5.19
N GLU A 144 -15.75 21.74 5.96
CA GLU A 144 -15.88 20.32 5.65
C GLU A 144 -16.99 19.63 6.45
N TYR A 145 -17.37 18.44 5.99
CA TYR A 145 -18.19 17.54 6.79
C TYR A 145 -17.32 16.75 7.77
N THR A 146 -17.86 16.56 8.97
CA THR A 146 -17.21 15.79 10.03
C THR A 146 -16.91 14.35 9.56
N PRO A 147 -15.65 13.87 9.68
CA PRO A 147 -15.34 12.48 9.44
C PRO A 147 -16.16 11.59 10.38
N THR A 148 -16.57 10.44 9.87
CA THR A 148 -17.22 9.41 10.70
C THR A 148 -16.18 8.34 11.03
N ASP A 149 -15.97 8.07 12.31
CA ASP A 149 -15.16 6.95 12.79
C ASP A 149 -15.98 6.17 13.82
N LEU A 150 -16.26 4.89 13.55
CA LEU A 150 -17.04 4.01 14.41
C LEU A 150 -16.45 3.83 15.81
N ALA A 151 -15.13 3.99 15.97
CA ALA A 151 -14.50 3.96 17.30
C ALA A 151 -14.79 5.24 18.10
N TYR A 152 -15.08 6.36 17.42
CA TYR A 152 -15.33 7.66 18.03
C TYR A 152 -16.80 8.10 17.95
N THR A 153 -17.67 7.38 17.23
CA THR A 153 -19.12 7.64 17.20
C THR A 153 -19.78 7.53 18.57
N GLY A 154 -19.15 6.84 19.52
CA GLY A 154 -19.58 6.74 20.93
C GLY A 154 -18.89 7.73 21.88
N SER A 155 -18.04 8.65 21.38
CA SER A 155 -17.44 9.69 22.23
C SER A 155 -18.47 10.78 22.59
N SER A 156 -18.25 11.44 23.73
CA SER A 156 -19.23 12.10 24.62
C SER A 156 -20.08 13.26 24.07
N ALA A 157 -19.94 13.64 22.82
CA ALA A 157 -20.88 14.50 22.12
C ALA A 157 -21.04 13.97 20.70
N GLY A 158 -22.22 13.39 20.39
CA GLY A 158 -22.54 13.03 19.01
C GLY A 158 -22.49 14.28 18.15
N VAL A 159 -21.52 14.35 17.24
CA VAL A 159 -21.43 15.47 16.29
C VAL A 159 -22.25 15.12 15.07
N GLY A 160 -23.31 15.90 14.82
CA GLY A 160 -24.14 15.76 13.65
C GLY A 160 -23.41 16.17 12.38
N ILE A 161 -23.80 15.56 11.25
CA ILE A 161 -23.28 15.95 9.93
C ILE A 161 -23.56 17.43 9.69
N GLY A 162 -22.53 18.19 9.34
CA GLY A 162 -22.65 19.61 9.03
C GLY A 162 -22.67 20.54 10.25
N GLN A 163 -22.53 20.02 11.47
CA GLN A 163 -22.38 20.88 12.66
C GLN A 163 -21.05 21.64 12.65
N SER A 164 -21.12 22.90 13.04
CA SER A 164 -20.00 23.84 13.07
C SER A 164 -20.09 24.78 14.26
N VAL A 165 -18.99 25.48 14.55
CA VAL A 165 -18.91 26.49 15.60
C VAL A 165 -18.21 27.73 15.06
N TYR A 166 -18.81 28.90 15.26
CA TYR A 166 -18.12 30.17 15.07
C TYR A 166 -17.35 30.53 16.33
N LEU A 167 -16.04 30.77 16.20
CA LEU A 167 -15.16 31.17 17.29
C LEU A 167 -14.43 32.46 16.93
N THR A 168 -14.13 33.27 17.95
CA THR A 168 -13.38 34.53 17.77
C THR A 168 -12.30 34.71 18.85
N GLY A 169 -11.24 35.43 18.51
CA GLY A 169 -10.24 35.89 19.49
C GLY A 169 -9.44 34.80 20.23
N VAL A 170 -9.43 33.56 19.73
CA VAL A 170 -8.63 32.48 20.30
C VAL A 170 -7.17 32.59 19.80
N PRO A 171 -6.15 32.69 20.67
CA PRO A 171 -4.76 32.69 20.23
C PRO A 171 -4.41 31.40 19.46
N GLY A 172 -3.77 31.53 18.29
CA GLY A 172 -3.40 30.39 17.44
C GLY A 172 -4.52 29.83 16.57
N LEU A 173 -5.75 30.33 16.70
CA LEU A 173 -6.92 29.94 15.91
C LEU A 173 -7.57 31.21 15.34
N ALA A 174 -7.64 31.33 14.01
CA ALA A 174 -8.26 32.48 13.38
C ALA A 174 -9.73 32.64 13.81
N SER A 175 -10.29 33.84 13.69
CA SER A 175 -11.73 34.01 13.91
C SER A 175 -12.48 33.50 12.69
N GLY A 176 -13.49 32.65 12.89
CA GLY A 176 -14.18 32.00 11.78
C GLY A 176 -15.09 30.85 12.21
N THR A 177 -15.72 30.23 11.21
CA THR A 177 -16.59 29.05 11.39
C THR A 177 -15.78 27.79 11.13
N TYR A 178 -15.79 26.89 12.10
CA TYR A 178 -15.05 25.63 12.08
C TYR A 178 -16.02 24.46 12.11
N THR A 179 -15.75 23.43 11.31
CA THR A 179 -16.43 22.14 11.41
C THR A 179 -16.18 21.54 12.79
N LEU A 180 -17.25 21.11 13.46
CA LEU A 180 -17.11 20.39 14.71
C LEU A 180 -16.70 18.94 14.43
N LEU A 181 -15.76 18.44 15.20
CA LEU A 181 -15.25 17.08 15.14
C LEU A 181 -15.44 16.40 16.49
N PRO A 182 -15.52 15.06 16.54
CA PRO A 182 -15.45 14.34 17.80
C PRO A 182 -14.22 14.79 18.60
N ALA A 183 -14.36 14.93 19.92
CA ALA A 183 -13.33 15.51 20.80
C ALA A 183 -11.93 14.87 20.64
N ARG A 184 -11.86 13.57 20.31
CA ARG A 184 -10.61 12.83 20.12
C ARG A 184 -9.75 13.36 18.97
N TYR A 185 -10.34 14.06 18.01
CA TYR A 185 -9.58 14.75 16.96
C TYR A 185 -8.70 15.88 17.50
N ALA A 186 -8.90 16.34 18.75
CA ALA A 186 -7.98 17.28 19.40
C ALA A 186 -6.57 16.70 19.63
N LEU A 187 -6.38 15.39 19.49
CA LEU A 187 -5.08 14.72 19.55
C LEU A 187 -4.28 14.90 18.24
N VAL A 188 -4.93 15.28 17.14
CA VAL A 188 -4.27 15.57 15.86
C VAL A 188 -3.40 16.84 15.99
N PRO A 189 -2.18 16.87 15.42
CA PRO A 189 -1.36 18.07 15.40
C PRO A 189 -2.08 19.30 14.82
N GLY A 190 -2.05 20.42 15.55
CA GLY A 190 -2.70 21.68 15.16
C GLY A 190 -4.20 21.75 15.49
N ALA A 191 -4.78 20.71 16.10
CA ALA A 191 -6.17 20.72 16.53
C ALA A 191 -6.38 21.46 17.87
N PHE A 192 -7.60 21.91 18.10
CA PHE A 192 -8.03 22.56 19.35
C PHE A 192 -9.21 21.80 19.95
N VAL A 193 -9.24 21.70 21.28
CA VAL A 193 -10.44 21.30 22.04
C VAL A 193 -11.38 22.49 22.15
N VAL A 194 -12.67 22.27 21.95
CA VAL A 194 -13.73 23.27 22.12
C VAL A 194 -14.77 22.71 23.08
N GLN A 195 -14.95 23.36 24.23
CA GLN A 195 -15.93 22.96 25.25
C GLN A 195 -16.96 24.06 25.45
N MET A 196 -18.23 23.76 25.21
CA MET A 196 -19.32 24.70 25.50
C MET A 196 -19.57 24.75 27.01
N GLN A 197 -19.52 25.94 27.60
CA GLN A 197 -19.61 26.14 29.06
C GLN A 197 -21.00 26.63 29.48
N SER A 198 -21.48 27.71 28.88
CA SER A 198 -22.72 28.39 29.30
C SER A 198 -23.36 29.17 28.16
N THR A 199 -24.66 29.43 28.30
CA THR A 199 -25.49 30.24 27.39
C THR A 199 -26.57 30.98 28.19
N PRO A 200 -26.94 32.24 27.86
CA PRO A 200 -26.35 33.12 26.84
C PRO A 200 -25.06 33.82 27.31
N ALA A 201 -24.26 34.33 26.38
CA ALA A 201 -23.01 35.04 26.64
C ALA A 201 -22.95 36.42 25.95
N VAL A 202 -22.15 37.34 26.49
CA VAL A 202 -21.91 38.67 25.91
C VAL A 202 -20.79 38.61 24.88
N ILE A 203 -21.04 39.11 23.67
CA ILE A 203 -20.11 39.09 22.53
C ILE A 203 -18.80 39.80 22.88
N GLY A 204 -17.69 39.23 22.45
CA GLY A 204 -16.37 39.89 22.47
C GLY A 204 -15.56 39.65 23.74
N ASN A 205 -16.10 38.90 24.71
CA ASN A 205 -15.33 38.48 25.88
C ASN A 205 -14.33 37.38 25.50
N VAL A 206 -13.05 37.66 25.69
CA VAL A 206 -11.93 36.72 25.51
C VAL A 206 -11.05 36.80 26.75
N ILE A 207 -10.93 35.69 27.49
CA ILE A 207 -10.20 35.63 28.75
C ILE A 207 -9.28 34.41 28.74
N LYS A 208 -7.97 34.67 28.78
CA LYS A 208 -6.95 33.62 28.94
C LYS A 208 -6.99 33.08 30.38
N GLN A 209 -7.01 31.77 30.51
CA GLN A 209 -7.03 31.05 31.77
C GLN A 209 -5.62 30.64 32.21
N GLN A 210 -5.45 30.34 33.50
CA GLN A 210 -4.16 29.91 34.06
C GLN A 210 -3.72 28.52 33.56
N ASP A 211 -4.69 27.68 33.19
CA ASP A 211 -4.47 26.35 32.60
C ASP A 211 -4.08 26.40 31.11
N GLY A 212 -3.93 27.60 30.54
CA GLY A 212 -3.56 27.81 29.14
C GLY A 212 -4.74 27.83 28.16
N SER A 213 -5.94 27.46 28.59
CA SER A 213 -7.15 27.60 27.77
C SER A 213 -7.57 29.06 27.62
N THR A 214 -8.45 29.34 26.65
CA THR A 214 -9.07 30.64 26.42
C THR A 214 -10.58 30.48 26.52
N LEU A 215 -11.21 31.24 27.42
CA LEU A 215 -12.65 31.45 27.37
C LEU A 215 -12.95 32.49 26.29
N THR A 216 -13.78 32.12 25.32
CA THR A 216 -14.24 33.01 24.26
C THR A 216 -15.76 32.91 24.11
N THR A 217 -16.32 33.77 23.27
CA THR A 217 -17.73 33.68 22.86
C THR A 217 -17.85 33.23 21.42
N GLY A 218 -18.88 32.43 21.15
CA GLY A 218 -19.17 31.86 19.84
C GLY A 218 -20.63 31.47 19.72
N TYR A 219 -20.96 30.76 18.64
CA TYR A 219 -22.28 30.11 18.48
C TYR A 219 -22.13 28.83 17.66
N LEU A 220 -23.00 27.84 17.92
CA LEU A 220 -23.11 26.67 17.06
C LEU A 220 -23.89 27.04 15.80
N ALA A 221 -23.55 26.38 14.69
CA ALA A 221 -24.20 26.56 13.41
C ALA A 221 -24.25 25.24 12.63
N ASP A 222 -25.10 25.20 11.62
CA ASP A 222 -25.25 24.09 10.70
C ASP A 222 -24.90 24.54 9.29
N MET A 223 -23.89 23.91 8.70
CA MET A 223 -23.35 24.26 7.39
C MET A 223 -24.26 23.84 6.23
N THR A 224 -25.15 22.88 6.48
CA THR A 224 -26.08 22.35 5.46
C THR A 224 -27.25 23.30 5.24
N THR A 225 -27.76 23.87 6.32
CA THR A 225 -28.94 24.74 6.35
C THR A 225 -28.60 26.22 6.46
N GLY A 226 -27.38 26.55 6.89
CA GLY A 226 -26.98 27.91 7.25
C GLY A 226 -27.58 28.42 8.57
N ALA A 227 -28.31 27.56 9.30
CA ALA A 227 -28.88 27.90 10.58
C ALA A 227 -27.78 28.12 11.63
N ARG A 228 -28.07 28.97 12.62
CA ARG A 228 -27.20 29.16 13.79
C ARG A 228 -28.03 29.36 15.05
N ASP A 229 -27.41 29.12 16.19
CA ASP A 229 -28.01 29.45 17.47
C ASP A 229 -28.34 30.94 17.56
N ALA A 230 -29.50 31.26 18.13
CA ALA A 230 -29.94 32.65 18.32
C ALA A 230 -29.07 33.39 19.36
N ASN A 231 -28.55 32.66 20.34
CA ASN A 231 -27.73 33.20 21.43
C ASN A 231 -26.26 32.87 21.22
N TRP A 232 -25.40 33.79 21.64
CA TRP A 232 -23.99 33.49 21.84
C TRP A 232 -23.81 32.64 23.09
N SER A 233 -22.79 31.79 23.07
CA SER A 233 -22.41 30.92 24.17
C SER A 233 -20.94 31.12 24.52
N THR A 234 -20.57 30.80 25.76
CA THR A 234 -19.17 30.79 26.20
C THR A 234 -18.54 29.45 25.85
N PHE A 235 -17.39 29.49 25.19
CA PHE A 235 -16.59 28.31 24.85
C PHE A 235 -15.23 28.39 25.54
N ARG A 236 -14.81 27.31 26.19
CA ARG A 236 -13.43 27.09 26.61
C ARG A 236 -12.70 26.41 25.47
N VAL A 237 -11.66 27.06 24.94
CA VAL A 237 -10.85 26.56 23.83
C VAL A 237 -9.43 26.30 24.31
N LEU A 238 -8.90 25.10 24.04
CA LEU A 238 -7.58 24.68 24.48
C LEU A 238 -6.80 24.12 23.30
N ASP A 239 -5.55 24.54 23.14
CA ASP A 239 -4.66 23.97 22.12
C ASP A 239 -4.39 22.49 22.41
N GLY A 240 -4.69 21.62 21.45
CA GLY A 240 -4.51 20.17 21.56
C GLY A 240 -3.06 19.74 21.73
N ALA A 241 -2.09 20.60 21.43
CA ALA A 241 -0.67 20.38 21.73
C ALA A 241 -0.42 20.10 23.23
N VAL A 242 -1.32 20.55 24.12
CA VAL A 242 -1.21 20.25 25.55
C VAL A 242 -1.21 18.74 25.85
N PHE A 243 -1.86 17.91 25.03
CA PHE A 243 -1.89 16.45 25.18
C PHE A 243 -0.68 15.74 24.59
N ARG A 244 0.21 16.49 23.91
CA ARG A 244 1.44 15.99 23.29
C ARG A 244 2.63 16.81 23.81
N PRO A 245 2.87 16.83 25.14
CA PRO A 245 3.98 17.58 25.70
C PRO A 245 5.30 17.05 25.12
N ALA A 246 6.23 17.95 24.85
CA ALA A 246 7.58 17.57 24.47
C ALA A 246 8.21 16.70 25.57
N GLU A 247 9.10 15.79 25.18
CA GLU A 247 9.81 14.94 26.13
C GLU A 247 10.54 15.80 27.18
N GLY A 248 10.39 15.42 28.46
CA GLY A 248 10.95 16.17 29.60
C GLY A 248 10.19 17.45 29.99
N ALA A 249 9.14 17.85 29.26
CA ALA A 249 8.30 18.97 29.66
C ALA A 249 7.36 18.59 30.82
N VAL A 250 7.16 19.52 31.76
CA VAL A 250 6.10 19.38 32.77
C VAL A 250 4.76 19.50 32.07
N SER A 251 4.00 18.39 32.04
CA SER A 251 2.67 18.37 31.44
C SER A 251 1.72 19.31 32.18
N LYS A 252 1.02 20.15 31.42
CA LYS A 252 -0.12 20.97 31.91
C LYS A 252 -1.45 20.41 31.41
N ALA A 253 -1.45 19.19 30.88
CA ALA A 253 -2.62 18.59 30.27
C ALA A 253 -3.70 18.34 31.33
N PRO A 254 -4.96 18.69 31.06
CA PRO A 254 -6.07 18.37 31.96
C PRO A 254 -6.43 16.86 31.97
N SER A 255 -5.84 16.07 31.06
CA SER A 255 -5.90 14.61 30.99
C SER A 255 -4.66 14.07 30.28
N GLN A 256 -4.30 12.81 30.52
CA GLN A 256 -3.17 12.14 29.87
C GLN A 256 -3.64 11.11 28.84
N TYR A 257 -2.96 11.08 27.69
CA TYR A 257 -3.18 10.09 26.63
C TYR A 257 -1.85 9.52 26.17
N ILE A 258 -1.79 8.20 26.01
CA ILE A 258 -0.76 7.54 25.22
C ILE A 258 -1.21 7.64 23.77
N LEU A 259 -0.31 8.08 22.88
CA LEU A 259 -0.52 8.03 21.44
C LEU A 259 0.42 6.99 20.85
N THR A 260 -0.15 5.97 20.25
CA THR A 260 0.60 4.88 19.62
C THR A 260 0.55 5.05 18.12
N SER A 261 1.72 5.27 17.51
CA SER A 261 1.92 5.31 16.05
C SER A 261 1.71 3.92 15.44
N ALA A 262 0.99 3.83 14.33
CA ALA A 262 0.85 2.57 13.58
C ALA A 262 2.19 2.15 12.98
N ASP A 263 2.94 3.08 12.39
CA ASP A 263 4.28 2.78 11.87
C ASP A 263 5.19 2.20 12.96
N THR A 264 5.24 2.82 14.13
CA THR A 264 6.11 2.33 15.23
C THR A 264 5.62 0.99 15.77
N PHE A 265 4.31 0.80 15.88
CA PHE A 265 3.73 -0.43 16.41
C PHE A 265 3.94 -1.61 15.46
N PHE A 266 3.57 -1.47 14.19
CA PHE A 266 3.58 -2.57 13.20
C PHE A 266 4.96 -2.85 12.60
N ASN A 267 5.92 -1.93 12.68
CA ASN A 267 7.32 -2.22 12.35
C ASN A 267 8.10 -2.90 13.50
N ASN A 268 7.50 -3.05 14.69
CA ASN A 268 8.15 -3.75 15.79
C ASN A 268 7.86 -5.26 15.71
N PRO A 269 8.86 -6.12 15.45
CA PRO A 269 8.65 -7.57 15.33
C PRO A 269 8.12 -8.21 16.62
N LEU A 270 8.32 -7.59 17.79
CA LEU A 270 7.73 -8.08 19.05
C LEU A 270 6.21 -7.87 19.11
N LYS A 271 5.66 -6.97 18.29
CA LYS A 271 4.23 -6.66 18.19
C LYS A 271 3.53 -7.41 17.07
N THR A 272 4.29 -7.86 16.09
CA THR A 272 3.77 -8.59 14.91
C THR A 272 4.19 -10.05 14.89
N GLU A 273 4.78 -10.58 15.96
CA GLU A 273 5.32 -11.94 16.02
C GLU A 273 6.38 -12.22 14.92
N GLY A 274 7.10 -11.19 14.50
CA GLY A 274 8.08 -11.24 13.41
C GLY A 274 7.47 -11.18 12.01
N LEU A 275 6.15 -11.04 11.88
CA LEU A 275 5.49 -10.92 10.57
C LEU A 275 5.75 -9.55 9.94
N VAL A 276 5.92 -9.56 8.63
CA VAL A 276 5.94 -8.36 7.79
C VAL A 276 4.51 -7.86 7.61
N VAL A 277 4.29 -6.57 7.83
CA VAL A 277 2.99 -5.89 7.73
C VAL A 277 3.14 -4.65 6.86
N SER A 278 2.17 -4.37 5.98
CA SER A 278 2.13 -3.10 5.25
C SER A 278 1.73 -1.96 6.19
N THR A 279 2.57 -0.94 6.27
CA THR A 279 2.47 0.17 7.23
C THR A 279 2.22 1.51 6.51
N PRO A 280 1.78 2.57 7.20
CA PRO A 280 1.69 3.93 6.64
C PRO A 280 2.94 4.41 5.89
N SER A 281 4.14 4.02 6.35
CA SER A 281 5.44 4.33 5.73
C SER A 281 5.71 3.63 4.40
N ASP A 282 4.97 2.59 4.04
CA ASP A 282 5.09 1.90 2.75
C ASP A 282 4.38 2.64 1.61
N VAL A 283 4.84 2.51 0.37
CA VAL A 283 4.06 2.94 -0.79
C VAL A 283 2.92 1.94 -1.00
N ALA A 284 1.77 2.43 -1.47
CA ALA A 284 0.64 1.58 -1.77
C ALA A 284 0.85 0.75 -3.05
N LYS A 285 0.19 -0.41 -3.11
CA LYS A 285 0.21 -1.28 -4.28
C LYS A 285 -0.74 -0.77 -5.38
N LEU A 286 -0.33 -0.93 -6.64
CA LEU A 286 -1.20 -0.77 -7.81
C LEU A 286 -1.50 -2.14 -8.41
N SER A 287 -2.77 -2.49 -8.53
CA SER A 287 -3.20 -3.71 -9.23
C SER A 287 -4.06 -3.36 -10.43
N LEU A 288 -3.68 -3.89 -11.59
CA LEU A 288 -4.32 -3.65 -12.88
C LEU A 288 -4.69 -5.00 -13.50
N SER A 289 -5.96 -5.18 -13.83
CA SER A 289 -6.45 -6.36 -14.55
C SER A 289 -7.18 -5.90 -15.80
N ALA A 290 -6.63 -6.22 -16.97
CA ALA A 290 -7.19 -5.78 -18.24
C ALA A 290 -6.82 -6.63 -19.46
N ASN A 291 -7.65 -6.56 -20.50
CA ASN A 291 -7.32 -7.11 -21.83
C ASN A 291 -6.63 -6.04 -22.69
N GLN A 292 -6.99 -4.78 -22.51
CA GLN A 292 -6.34 -3.61 -23.11
C GLN A 292 -6.03 -2.58 -22.01
N LEU A 293 -4.82 -2.04 -22.03
CA LEU A 293 -4.34 -1.11 -21.02
C LEU A 293 -3.57 0.04 -21.66
N ALA A 294 -4.03 1.26 -21.44
CA ALA A 294 -3.26 2.47 -21.71
C ALA A 294 -2.73 3.04 -20.38
N LEU A 295 -1.39 3.11 -20.24
CA LEU A 295 -0.68 3.58 -19.03
C LEU A 295 -0.11 5.00 -19.22
N ASN A 296 -0.97 6.01 -19.40
CA ASN A 296 -0.52 7.40 -19.62
C ASN A 296 -0.66 8.31 -18.37
N ALA A 297 -1.26 7.80 -17.29
CA ALA A 297 -1.39 8.53 -16.03
C ALA A 297 -0.04 8.70 -15.32
N SER A 298 0.07 9.77 -14.53
CA SER A 298 1.20 9.96 -13.62
C SER A 298 1.00 9.10 -12.37
N VAL A 299 1.92 8.16 -12.15
CA VAL A 299 1.98 7.38 -10.91
C VAL A 299 2.95 8.06 -9.95
N ILE A 300 2.45 8.52 -8.80
CA ILE A 300 3.24 9.16 -7.75
C ILE A 300 3.40 8.16 -6.60
N ALA A 301 4.65 7.79 -6.34
CA ALA A 301 5.06 6.77 -5.38
C ALA A 301 6.21 7.26 -4.50
N ASN A 302 6.04 8.42 -3.85
CA ASN A 302 7.08 8.93 -2.96
C ASN A 302 7.27 7.98 -1.78
N THR A 303 8.52 7.65 -1.48
CA THR A 303 8.91 6.80 -0.35
C THR A 303 9.39 7.65 0.82
N VAL A 304 9.36 7.08 2.03
CA VAL A 304 10.03 7.62 3.22
C VAL A 304 11.13 6.66 3.66
N ALA A 305 12.03 7.10 4.53
CA ALA A 305 13.11 6.25 5.03
C ALA A 305 12.55 4.96 5.65
N ASN A 306 13.13 3.82 5.25
CA ASN A 306 12.73 2.46 5.67
C ASN A 306 11.35 1.98 5.18
N GLY A 307 10.60 2.79 4.43
CA GLY A 307 9.39 2.34 3.74
C GLY A 307 9.71 1.54 2.49
N THR A 308 8.81 0.63 2.12
CA THR A 308 8.84 -0.04 0.82
C THR A 308 8.32 0.87 -0.28
N GLY A 309 8.81 0.68 -1.51
CA GLY A 309 8.41 1.36 -2.72
C GLY A 309 7.25 0.68 -3.44
N LEU A 310 6.95 1.19 -4.64
CA LEU A 310 5.78 0.79 -5.40
C LEU A 310 5.86 -0.68 -5.85
N GLU A 311 4.86 -1.47 -5.45
CA GLU A 311 4.55 -2.75 -6.07
C GLU A 311 3.43 -2.57 -7.11
N VAL A 312 3.66 -3.08 -8.32
CA VAL A 312 2.67 -3.10 -9.41
C VAL A 312 2.38 -4.54 -9.82
N ASP A 313 1.11 -4.89 -9.87
CA ASP A 313 0.63 -6.17 -10.38
C ASP A 313 -0.19 -5.91 -11.65
N ILE A 314 0.17 -6.56 -12.75
CA ILE A 314 -0.57 -6.49 -14.03
C ILE A 314 -0.99 -7.89 -14.44
N SER A 315 -2.30 -8.09 -14.61
CA SER A 315 -2.89 -9.35 -15.01
C SER A 315 -3.72 -9.23 -16.29
N SER A 316 -3.58 -10.25 -17.14
CA SER A 316 -4.36 -10.49 -18.35
C SER A 316 -4.23 -11.97 -18.71
N ASN A 317 -5.06 -12.49 -19.62
CA ASN A 317 -4.94 -13.88 -20.06
C ASN A 317 -3.61 -14.13 -20.80
N ASN A 318 -3.18 -13.21 -21.65
CA ASN A 318 -1.91 -13.28 -22.36
C ASN A 318 -1.21 -11.93 -22.26
N ILE A 319 0.06 -11.91 -21.90
CA ILE A 319 0.85 -10.67 -21.78
C ILE A 319 2.09 -10.78 -22.66
N ARG A 320 2.36 -9.73 -23.44
CA ARG A 320 3.61 -9.55 -24.19
C ARG A 320 4.30 -8.28 -23.72
N VAL A 321 5.56 -8.37 -23.31
CA VAL A 321 6.41 -7.21 -23.05
C VAL A 321 7.20 -6.92 -24.31
N VAL A 322 6.96 -5.75 -24.92
CA VAL A 322 7.49 -5.40 -26.24
C VAL A 322 8.27 -4.07 -26.20
N ASN A 323 9.09 -3.80 -27.20
CA ASN A 323 9.73 -2.49 -27.36
C ASN A 323 8.73 -1.42 -27.86
N SER A 324 7.83 -1.84 -28.74
CA SER A 324 6.75 -1.01 -29.29
C SER A 324 5.53 -1.87 -29.53
N GLN A 325 4.34 -1.32 -29.30
CA GLN A 325 3.10 -2.01 -29.64
C GLN A 325 3.01 -2.24 -31.15
N ASP A 326 2.59 -3.43 -31.54
CA ASP A 326 2.28 -3.80 -32.91
C ASP A 326 0.75 -3.86 -33.12
N ASN A 327 0.31 -4.18 -34.34
CA ASN A 327 -1.12 -4.32 -34.65
C ASN A 327 -1.60 -5.79 -34.54
N SER A 328 -0.89 -6.66 -33.80
CA SER A 328 -1.34 -8.02 -33.60
C SER A 328 -2.68 -8.01 -32.85
N ASN A 329 -3.59 -8.87 -33.31
CA ASN A 329 -4.89 -9.08 -32.67
C ASN A 329 -4.98 -10.52 -32.17
N ASP A 330 -3.92 -10.97 -31.49
CA ASP A 330 -3.79 -12.30 -30.89
C ASP A 330 -4.46 -12.38 -29.50
N GLY A 331 -5.09 -11.29 -29.05
CA GLY A 331 -5.74 -11.20 -27.74
C GLY A 331 -4.75 -11.04 -26.58
N SER A 332 -3.49 -10.72 -26.86
CA SER A 332 -2.50 -10.39 -25.83
C SER A 332 -2.54 -8.92 -25.44
N LEU A 333 -2.32 -8.67 -24.15
CA LEU A 333 -2.02 -7.36 -23.62
C LEU A 333 -0.55 -7.03 -23.92
N GLN A 334 -0.30 -6.04 -24.77
CA GLN A 334 1.04 -5.56 -25.08
C GLN A 334 1.45 -4.42 -24.15
N LEU A 335 2.48 -4.67 -23.34
CA LEU A 335 3.09 -3.71 -22.42
C LEU A 335 4.44 -3.27 -22.98
N THR A 336 4.65 -1.97 -23.16
CA THR A 336 5.95 -1.49 -23.64
C THR A 336 6.96 -1.45 -22.49
N VAL A 337 8.22 -1.78 -22.75
CA VAL A 337 9.30 -1.60 -21.77
C VAL A 337 9.37 -0.15 -21.26
N ALA A 338 9.18 0.82 -22.15
CA ALA A 338 9.13 2.23 -21.77
C ALA A 338 8.04 2.52 -20.74
N SER A 339 6.82 1.99 -20.93
CA SER A 339 5.72 2.16 -19.98
C SER A 339 5.99 1.49 -18.63
N LEU A 340 6.56 0.28 -18.62
CA LEU A 340 6.89 -0.43 -17.38
C LEU A 340 8.00 0.28 -16.59
N ASN A 341 9.05 0.72 -17.27
CA ASN A 341 10.15 1.47 -16.64
C ASN A 341 9.66 2.84 -16.12
N ALA A 342 8.74 3.51 -16.83
CA ALA A 342 8.19 4.81 -16.44
C ALA A 342 7.37 4.76 -15.14
N LEU A 343 6.87 3.58 -14.73
CA LEU A 343 6.21 3.39 -13.44
C LEU A 343 7.18 3.66 -12.27
N ASN A 344 8.49 3.49 -12.48
CA ASN A 344 9.51 3.49 -11.42
C ASN A 344 9.13 2.56 -10.25
N ALA A 345 8.52 1.43 -10.59
CA ALA A 345 8.10 0.43 -9.63
C ALA A 345 9.32 -0.28 -9.03
N GLU A 346 9.33 -0.40 -7.71
CA GLU A 346 10.35 -1.19 -7.03
C GLU A 346 10.13 -2.68 -7.29
N SER A 347 8.87 -3.10 -7.45
CA SER A 347 8.56 -4.43 -7.95
C SER A 347 7.43 -4.46 -8.97
N VAL A 348 7.64 -5.15 -10.08
CA VAL A 348 6.61 -5.42 -11.09
C VAL A 348 6.32 -6.92 -11.11
N LEU A 349 5.04 -7.29 -10.97
CA LEU A 349 4.55 -8.62 -11.28
C LEU A 349 3.68 -8.60 -12.53
N LEU A 350 3.96 -9.52 -13.46
CA LEU A 350 3.15 -9.79 -14.64
C LEU A 350 2.48 -11.15 -14.56
N GLY A 351 1.22 -11.20 -14.99
CA GLY A 351 0.45 -12.42 -15.17
C GLY A 351 -0.34 -12.87 -13.95
N GLY A 352 -0.50 -12.02 -12.94
CA GLY A 352 -1.21 -12.35 -11.71
C GLY A 352 -1.35 -11.17 -10.76
N THR A 353 -1.67 -11.49 -9.50
CA THR A 353 -1.71 -10.53 -8.39
C THR A 353 -0.97 -11.07 -7.17
N ARG A 354 -0.52 -10.17 -6.29
CA ARG A 354 0.06 -10.49 -4.99
C ARG A 354 -0.85 -10.02 -3.86
N SER A 355 -0.87 -10.77 -2.77
CA SER A 355 -1.44 -10.34 -1.50
C SER A 355 -0.51 -10.70 -0.35
N LEU A 356 -0.23 -9.75 0.53
CA LEU A 356 0.50 -10.00 1.77
C LEU A 356 -0.45 -10.53 2.83
N VAL A 357 -0.27 -11.79 3.24
CA VAL A 357 -1.05 -12.45 4.30
C VAL A 357 -0.07 -13.08 5.26
N ASP A 358 -0.14 -12.69 6.53
CA ASP A 358 0.73 -13.21 7.59
C ASP A 358 2.22 -13.19 7.22
N GLY A 359 2.71 -12.05 6.71
CA GLY A 359 4.11 -11.88 6.28
C GLY A 359 4.50 -12.63 5.00
N VAL A 360 3.56 -13.33 4.35
CA VAL A 360 3.80 -14.10 3.12
C VAL A 360 3.18 -13.39 1.92
N SER A 361 3.99 -13.17 0.88
CA SER A 361 3.50 -12.68 -0.41
C SER A 361 2.93 -13.86 -1.21
N ASN A 362 1.61 -13.94 -1.28
CA ASN A 362 0.91 -14.98 -2.02
C ASN A 362 0.61 -14.47 -3.43
N VAL A 363 1.10 -15.19 -4.44
CA VAL A 363 0.88 -14.94 -5.86
C VAL A 363 -0.33 -15.75 -6.32
N THR A 364 -1.32 -15.07 -6.88
CA THR A 364 -2.41 -15.69 -7.64
C THR A 364 -2.13 -15.53 -9.12
N THR A 365 -1.83 -16.63 -9.80
CA THR A 365 -1.58 -16.67 -11.24
C THR A 365 -2.91 -16.54 -12.00
N VAL A 366 -2.94 -15.66 -13.00
CA VAL A 366 -4.11 -15.37 -13.85
C VAL A 366 -3.80 -15.64 -15.31
N ALA A 367 -2.61 -15.26 -15.78
CA ALA A 367 -2.24 -15.41 -17.18
C ALA A 367 -2.10 -16.88 -17.57
N GLU A 368 -2.50 -17.18 -18.78
CA GLU A 368 -2.12 -18.40 -19.48
C GLU A 368 -0.69 -18.28 -19.99
N ASN A 369 -0.33 -17.12 -20.56
CA ASN A 369 1.00 -16.89 -21.15
C ASN A 369 1.56 -15.52 -20.77
N VAL A 370 2.84 -15.48 -20.41
CA VAL A 370 3.62 -14.24 -20.30
C VAL A 370 4.88 -14.37 -21.14
N THR A 371 5.04 -13.49 -22.13
CA THR A 371 6.20 -13.48 -23.04
C THR A 371 6.95 -12.16 -22.93
N ILE A 372 8.27 -12.23 -22.78
CA ILE A 372 9.17 -11.08 -22.78
C ILE A 372 9.90 -11.03 -24.13
N GLU A 373 9.59 -10.01 -24.92
CA GLU A 373 9.97 -9.86 -26.34
C GLU A 373 10.74 -8.56 -26.59
N ASN A 374 11.32 -8.00 -25.53
CA ASN A 374 12.18 -6.83 -25.64
C ASN A 374 13.56 -7.20 -26.20
N ASP A 375 14.46 -6.22 -26.27
CA ASP A 375 15.84 -6.48 -26.61
C ASP A 375 16.81 -5.59 -25.81
N SER A 376 18.11 -5.74 -26.05
CA SER A 376 19.17 -4.95 -25.41
C SER A 376 19.11 -3.43 -25.67
N SER A 377 18.34 -2.97 -26.67
CA SER A 377 18.13 -1.52 -26.90
C SER A 377 17.14 -0.92 -25.91
N GLN A 378 16.23 -1.74 -25.36
CA GLN A 378 15.25 -1.35 -24.35
C GLN A 378 15.18 -2.41 -23.25
N ILE A 379 16.05 -2.28 -22.27
CA ILE A 379 16.12 -3.19 -21.13
C ILE A 379 14.98 -2.91 -20.15
N LEU A 380 14.28 -3.97 -19.72
CA LEU A 380 13.29 -3.91 -18.63
C LEU A 380 14.02 -3.76 -17.29
N ARG A 381 13.76 -2.66 -16.59
CA ARG A 381 14.43 -2.30 -15.33
C ARG A 381 13.44 -2.11 -14.21
N THR A 382 13.61 -2.90 -13.15
CA THR A 382 12.86 -2.80 -11.89
C THR A 382 13.67 -3.51 -10.80
N THR A 383 13.60 -3.11 -9.53
CA THR A 383 14.44 -3.75 -8.50
C THR A 383 14.01 -5.19 -8.18
N GLU A 384 12.77 -5.55 -8.50
CA GLU A 384 12.26 -6.92 -8.43
C GLU A 384 11.24 -7.19 -9.54
N PHE A 385 11.53 -8.14 -10.42
CA PHE A 385 10.63 -8.56 -11.48
C PHE A 385 10.07 -9.94 -11.19
N ILE A 386 8.75 -10.11 -11.36
CA ILE A 386 8.07 -11.40 -11.24
C ILE A 386 7.19 -11.61 -12.47
N ALA A 387 7.28 -12.78 -13.09
CA ALA A 387 6.35 -13.22 -14.13
C ALA A 387 5.77 -14.58 -13.74
N THR A 388 4.45 -14.74 -13.89
CA THR A 388 3.79 -16.02 -13.63
C THR A 388 2.72 -16.31 -14.66
N ALA A 389 2.55 -17.59 -15.01
CA ALA A 389 1.55 -18.03 -15.96
C ALA A 389 1.17 -19.50 -15.72
N ASN A 390 -0.06 -19.90 -16.09
CA ASN A 390 -0.55 -21.27 -15.97
C ASN A 390 0.09 -22.16 -17.05
N GLN A 391 0.19 -21.71 -18.30
CA GLN A 391 0.80 -22.48 -19.38
C GLN A 391 2.29 -22.20 -19.50
N GLN A 392 2.70 -20.98 -19.84
CA GLN A 392 4.12 -20.68 -20.06
C GLN A 392 4.54 -19.25 -19.71
N VAL A 393 5.74 -19.14 -19.15
CA VAL A 393 6.52 -17.91 -19.08
C VAL A 393 7.69 -18.06 -20.05
N VAL A 394 7.81 -17.15 -21.01
CA VAL A 394 8.84 -17.19 -22.05
C VAL A 394 9.65 -15.89 -22.04
N VAL A 395 10.97 -16.02 -21.95
CA VAL A 395 11.93 -14.93 -22.19
C VAL A 395 12.56 -15.22 -23.55
N GLN A 396 12.20 -14.43 -24.57
CA GLN A 396 12.61 -14.69 -25.95
C GLN A 396 14.09 -14.38 -26.20
N GLU A 397 14.60 -14.87 -27.32
CA GLU A 397 15.92 -14.55 -27.83
C GLU A 397 16.16 -13.03 -27.80
N ASN A 398 17.32 -12.62 -27.28
CA ASN A 398 17.75 -11.23 -27.08
C ASN A 398 17.01 -10.42 -26.00
N ALA A 399 15.95 -10.95 -25.38
CA ALA A 399 15.23 -10.27 -24.31
C ALA A 399 16.14 -9.98 -23.12
N SER A 400 15.93 -8.83 -22.48
CA SER A 400 16.84 -8.33 -21.43
C SER A 400 16.09 -7.76 -20.23
N ILE A 401 16.32 -8.36 -19.06
CA ILE A 401 15.78 -7.93 -17.77
C ILE A 401 16.94 -7.67 -16.83
N ASP A 402 16.99 -6.49 -16.24
CA ASP A 402 18.03 -6.08 -15.30
C ASP A 402 17.42 -5.51 -14.04
N THR A 403 17.55 -6.24 -12.92
CA THR A 403 17.07 -5.77 -11.62
C THR A 403 18.06 -4.90 -10.85
N GLY A 404 19.26 -4.71 -11.39
CA GLY A 404 20.34 -3.95 -10.79
C GLY A 404 21.29 -4.79 -9.96
N VAL A 405 22.18 -4.12 -9.23
CA VAL A 405 23.22 -4.75 -8.39
C VAL A 405 22.71 -5.13 -7.01
N THR A 406 23.47 -5.95 -6.29
CA THR A 406 23.18 -6.37 -4.91
C THR A 406 22.84 -5.21 -3.98
N SER A 407 21.70 -5.29 -3.29
CA SER A 407 21.37 -4.42 -2.16
C SER A 407 22.31 -4.69 -0.98
N VAL A 408 22.82 -3.63 -0.36
CA VAL A 408 23.67 -3.69 0.84
C VAL A 408 22.89 -4.22 2.06
N LYS A 409 21.56 -4.07 2.05
CA LYS A 409 20.64 -4.58 3.07
C LYS A 409 19.46 -5.24 2.38
N PRO A 410 19.61 -6.48 1.89
CA PRO A 410 18.50 -7.15 1.26
C PRO A 410 17.41 -7.43 2.30
N GLY A 411 16.15 -7.25 1.90
CA GLY A 411 15.01 -7.76 2.66
C GLY A 411 14.91 -9.28 2.52
N ASP A 412 14.19 -9.92 3.43
CA ASP A 412 13.80 -11.32 3.26
C ASP A 412 12.33 -11.36 2.82
N LYS A 413 12.04 -12.05 1.72
CA LYS A 413 10.69 -12.16 1.17
C LYS A 413 10.29 -13.62 1.05
N ILE A 414 9.17 -13.99 1.68
CA ILE A 414 8.55 -15.31 1.46
C ILE A 414 7.53 -15.16 0.34
N LEU A 415 7.77 -15.85 -0.77
CA LEU A 415 6.89 -15.85 -1.94
C LEU A 415 6.23 -17.23 -2.07
N LYS A 416 4.91 -17.25 -2.22
CA LYS A 416 4.15 -18.50 -2.45
C LYS A 416 3.31 -18.42 -3.70
N ALA A 417 3.29 -19.50 -4.46
CA ALA A 417 2.34 -19.72 -5.55
C ALA A 417 1.56 -21.02 -5.32
N SER A 418 0.48 -21.22 -6.09
CA SER A 418 -0.31 -22.46 -6.03
C SER A 418 -0.73 -22.92 -7.42
N GLY A 419 -1.04 -24.21 -7.55
CA GLY A 419 -1.46 -24.84 -8.80
C GLY A 419 -0.31 -25.13 -9.77
N GLU A 420 -0.65 -25.74 -10.91
CA GLU A 420 0.27 -25.87 -12.04
C GLU A 420 0.60 -24.48 -12.62
N GLY A 421 1.82 -24.29 -13.07
CA GLY A 421 2.26 -23.04 -13.67
C GLY A 421 3.76 -22.87 -13.66
N ALA A 422 4.18 -21.74 -14.22
CA ALA A 422 5.54 -21.23 -14.21
C ALA A 422 5.63 -19.94 -13.41
N LEU A 423 6.79 -19.71 -12.80
CA LEU A 423 7.15 -18.49 -12.11
C LEU A 423 8.64 -18.18 -12.33
N LEU A 424 8.90 -16.99 -12.85
CA LEU A 424 10.22 -16.36 -12.89
C LEU A 424 10.20 -15.20 -11.91
N ALA A 425 11.12 -15.17 -10.94
CA ALA A 425 11.35 -14.00 -10.11
C ALA A 425 12.84 -13.64 -10.12
N LEU A 426 13.14 -12.34 -10.24
CA LEU A 426 14.48 -11.77 -10.20
C LEU A 426 14.43 -10.61 -9.21
N SER A 427 15.39 -10.54 -8.29
CA SER A 427 15.40 -9.48 -7.28
C SER A 427 16.81 -9.03 -6.95
N SER A 428 16.99 -7.71 -6.92
CA SER A 428 18.14 -7.02 -6.35
C SER A 428 17.81 -6.32 -5.04
N LYS A 429 16.59 -6.54 -4.52
CA LYS A 429 16.12 -6.00 -3.25
C LYS A 429 16.04 -7.06 -2.17
N ASN A 430 15.52 -8.23 -2.50
CA ASN A 430 15.13 -9.24 -1.53
C ASN A 430 15.86 -10.56 -1.78
N ASN A 431 16.13 -11.29 -0.70
CA ASN A 431 16.37 -12.73 -0.75
C ASN A 431 15.01 -13.42 -0.77
N ILE A 432 14.63 -14.00 -1.90
CA ILE A 432 13.34 -14.67 -2.05
C ILE A 432 13.44 -16.12 -1.57
N THR A 433 12.65 -16.47 -0.56
CA THR A 433 12.33 -17.86 -0.22
C THR A 433 11.02 -18.24 -0.91
N TYR A 434 11.08 -19.21 -1.81
CA TYR A 434 9.94 -19.58 -2.65
C TYR A 434 9.41 -20.99 -2.36
N SER A 435 8.08 -21.13 -2.41
CA SER A 435 7.41 -22.44 -2.43
C SER A 435 6.15 -22.41 -3.28
N ARG A 436 5.82 -23.55 -3.89
CA ARG A 436 4.59 -23.75 -4.65
C ARG A 436 3.80 -24.91 -4.05
N ALA A 437 2.51 -24.69 -3.81
CA ALA A 437 1.58 -25.76 -3.46
C ALA A 437 0.91 -26.34 -4.71
N GLY A 438 0.70 -27.66 -4.76
CA GLY A 438 -0.07 -28.30 -5.84
C GLY A 438 0.70 -28.68 -7.11
N GLY A 439 2.04 -28.71 -7.06
CA GLY A 439 2.82 -29.38 -8.11
C GLY A 439 2.61 -30.89 -8.08
N SER A 440 2.65 -31.53 -9.25
CA SER A 440 2.47 -32.98 -9.44
C SER A 440 3.50 -33.54 -10.41
N SER A 441 3.87 -34.82 -10.23
CA SER A 441 4.73 -35.54 -11.18
C SER A 441 4.08 -35.76 -12.55
N THR A 442 2.77 -35.52 -12.66
CA THR A 442 1.99 -35.62 -13.90
C THR A 442 1.51 -34.26 -14.41
N ALA A 443 2.14 -33.16 -13.99
CA ALA A 443 1.74 -31.82 -14.41
C ALA A 443 1.71 -31.71 -15.93
N THR A 444 0.65 -31.10 -16.45
CA THR A 444 0.43 -30.93 -17.89
C THR A 444 0.68 -29.50 -18.37
N GLN A 445 0.81 -28.57 -17.43
CA GLN A 445 1.02 -27.15 -17.65
C GLN A 445 2.20 -26.61 -16.81
N GLY A 446 2.61 -25.38 -17.12
CA GLY A 446 3.72 -24.70 -16.45
C GLY A 446 5.05 -25.00 -17.11
N GLU A 447 5.38 -24.23 -18.14
CA GLU A 447 6.68 -24.21 -18.79
C GLU A 447 7.38 -22.86 -18.56
N LEU A 448 8.64 -22.90 -18.16
CA LEU A 448 9.51 -21.72 -18.15
C LEU A 448 10.56 -21.89 -19.24
N ILE A 449 10.57 -20.99 -20.21
CA ILE A 449 11.49 -21.02 -21.35
C ILE A 449 12.32 -19.74 -21.33
N VAL A 450 13.63 -19.88 -21.19
CA VAL A 450 14.58 -18.78 -21.27
C VAL A 450 15.46 -19.07 -22.48
N GLU A 451 15.15 -18.43 -23.61
CA GLU A 451 15.76 -18.73 -24.90
C GLU A 451 17.21 -18.24 -24.96
N SER A 452 18.01 -18.87 -25.84
CA SER A 452 19.39 -18.49 -26.07
C SER A 452 19.50 -17.00 -26.45
N GLY A 453 20.60 -16.35 -26.07
CA GLY A 453 20.81 -14.92 -26.34
C GLY A 453 20.04 -13.96 -25.42
N SER A 454 19.07 -14.44 -24.62
CA SER A 454 18.45 -13.62 -23.58
C SER A 454 19.39 -13.38 -22.39
N THR A 455 19.16 -12.28 -21.65
CA THR A 455 19.95 -11.88 -20.48
C THR A 455 19.05 -11.54 -19.30
N LEU A 456 19.18 -12.29 -18.21
CA LEU A 456 18.49 -12.06 -16.94
C LEU A 456 19.53 -11.70 -15.88
N GLN A 457 19.46 -10.49 -15.31
CA GLN A 457 20.37 -10.04 -14.26
C GLN A 457 19.64 -9.80 -12.95
N ALA A 458 20.17 -10.37 -11.85
CA ALA A 458 19.69 -10.11 -10.50
C ALA A 458 20.82 -9.96 -9.47
N GLY A 459 20.61 -9.06 -8.51
CA GLY A 459 21.60 -8.67 -7.52
C GLY A 459 21.60 -9.51 -6.25
N ASN A 460 20.47 -10.10 -5.86
CA ASN A 460 20.32 -10.78 -4.58
C ASN A 460 19.69 -12.16 -4.70
N SER A 461 18.65 -12.31 -5.51
CA SER A 461 18.03 -13.61 -5.68
C SER A 461 17.31 -13.83 -6.99
N ALA A 462 17.16 -15.11 -7.34
CA ALA A 462 16.33 -15.55 -8.46
C ALA A 462 15.50 -16.79 -8.11
N VAL A 463 14.32 -16.90 -8.72
CA VAL A 463 13.46 -18.08 -8.69
C VAL A 463 13.14 -18.43 -10.14
N LEU A 464 13.50 -19.64 -10.56
CA LEU A 464 13.13 -20.20 -11.85
C LEU A 464 12.37 -21.49 -11.58
N ASP A 465 11.05 -21.45 -11.63
CA ASP A 465 10.17 -22.54 -11.21
C ASP A 465 9.12 -22.86 -12.27
N ALA A 466 8.96 -24.14 -12.63
CA ALA A 466 7.86 -24.57 -13.46
C ALA A 466 7.42 -26.01 -13.16
N THR A 467 6.11 -26.26 -13.17
CA THR A 467 5.56 -27.57 -12.78
C THR A 467 5.73 -28.66 -13.84
N LYS A 468 5.80 -28.32 -15.13
CA LYS A 468 5.99 -29.28 -16.23
C LYS A 468 7.43 -29.29 -16.75
N ASN A 469 7.98 -28.15 -17.17
CA ASN A 469 9.34 -28.13 -17.70
C ASN A 469 10.02 -26.76 -17.54
N VAL A 470 11.33 -26.77 -17.34
CA VAL A 470 12.16 -25.56 -17.40
C VAL A 470 13.23 -25.76 -18.48
N ASN A 471 13.28 -24.87 -19.46
CA ASN A 471 14.35 -24.79 -20.44
C ASN A 471 15.16 -23.50 -20.24
N LEU A 472 16.46 -23.62 -19.92
CA LEU A 472 17.36 -22.49 -19.63
C LEU A 472 18.53 -22.46 -20.62
N ASP A 473 18.30 -21.86 -21.79
CA ASP A 473 19.33 -21.67 -22.83
C ASP A 473 19.94 -20.25 -22.80
N GLY A 474 19.26 -19.29 -22.15
CA GLY A 474 19.73 -17.92 -21.97
C GLY A 474 20.60 -17.68 -20.75
N ALA A 475 21.21 -16.50 -20.67
CA ALA A 475 22.13 -16.14 -19.59
C ALA A 475 21.38 -15.66 -18.35
N VAL A 476 21.58 -16.34 -17.21
CA VAL A 476 21.11 -15.90 -15.88
C VAL A 476 22.32 -15.50 -15.05
N THR A 477 22.52 -14.20 -14.86
CA THR A 477 23.66 -13.64 -14.13
C THR A 477 23.23 -13.16 -12.76
N LEU A 478 23.79 -13.77 -11.71
CA LEU A 478 23.58 -13.36 -10.33
C LEU A 478 24.86 -12.77 -9.75
N SER A 479 24.72 -11.82 -8.84
CA SER A 479 25.87 -11.28 -8.12
C SER A 479 26.38 -12.27 -7.05
N ASP A 480 27.64 -12.16 -6.66
CA ASP A 480 28.21 -13.02 -5.61
C ASP A 480 27.43 -12.86 -4.29
N GLY A 481 27.18 -13.99 -3.62
CA GLY A 481 26.37 -14.08 -2.41
C GLY A 481 24.86 -14.14 -2.64
N SER A 482 24.40 -14.25 -3.90
CA SER A 482 22.98 -14.37 -4.22
C SER A 482 22.38 -15.72 -3.81
N THR A 483 21.05 -15.78 -3.67
CA THR A 483 20.30 -17.03 -3.45
C THR A 483 19.49 -17.39 -4.68
N VAL A 484 19.40 -18.67 -5.03
CA VAL A 484 18.59 -19.12 -6.18
C VAL A 484 17.71 -20.29 -5.82
N THR A 485 16.47 -20.29 -6.33
CA THR A 485 15.57 -21.44 -6.31
C THR A 485 15.39 -21.94 -7.74
N LEU A 486 15.72 -23.21 -7.97
CA LEU A 486 15.47 -23.90 -9.24
C LEU A 486 14.40 -24.95 -9.02
N GLY A 487 13.25 -24.78 -9.65
CA GLY A 487 12.09 -25.65 -9.54
C GLY A 487 11.69 -26.25 -10.87
N ALA A 488 11.57 -27.57 -10.96
CA ALA A 488 11.19 -28.26 -12.18
C ALA A 488 10.43 -29.54 -11.88
N ASN A 489 9.72 -30.07 -12.89
CA ASN A 489 9.11 -31.39 -12.75
C ASN A 489 10.14 -32.44 -12.39
N ARG A 490 11.27 -32.47 -13.10
CA ARG A 490 12.39 -33.40 -12.88
C ARG A 490 13.69 -32.62 -12.92
N ILE A 491 14.59 -32.90 -11.97
CA ILE A 491 15.91 -32.25 -11.88
C ILE A 491 16.99 -33.30 -12.11
N LEU A 492 17.93 -33.00 -12.99
CA LEU A 492 19.04 -33.88 -13.37
C LEU A 492 20.33 -33.24 -12.88
N ILE A 493 21.02 -33.85 -11.92
CA ILE A 493 22.26 -33.33 -11.34
C ILE A 493 23.46 -34.07 -11.95
N GLY A 494 24.45 -33.32 -12.41
CA GLY A 494 25.70 -33.87 -12.98
C GLY A 494 25.65 -34.07 -14.50
N ASP A 495 26.37 -35.09 -14.99
CA ASP A 495 26.58 -35.31 -16.43
C ASP A 495 25.41 -36.07 -17.09
N ALA A 496 24.21 -35.49 -17.01
CA ALA A 496 23.00 -36.10 -17.56
C ALA A 496 23.06 -36.21 -19.10
N PRO A 497 22.71 -37.37 -19.69
CA PRO A 497 22.58 -37.52 -21.14
C PRO A 497 21.54 -36.55 -21.74
N GLN A 498 21.84 -36.04 -22.94
CA GLN A 498 21.01 -35.06 -23.67
C GLN A 498 19.59 -35.55 -24.00
N ASN A 499 19.33 -36.86 -23.96
CA ASN A 499 18.02 -37.45 -24.27
C ASN A 499 17.12 -37.63 -23.04
N ILE A 500 17.54 -37.19 -21.85
CA ILE A 500 16.73 -37.23 -20.63
C ILE A 500 16.09 -35.85 -20.43
N ALA A 501 14.76 -35.80 -20.44
CA ALA A 501 14.03 -34.58 -20.15
C ALA A 501 14.12 -34.22 -18.66
N GLY A 502 14.38 -32.96 -18.37
CA GLY A 502 14.47 -32.41 -17.02
C GLY A 502 15.39 -31.19 -16.98
N LEU A 503 15.32 -30.43 -15.89
CA LEU A 503 16.21 -29.30 -15.66
C LEU A 503 17.61 -29.82 -15.34
N ASN A 504 18.58 -29.53 -16.21
CA ASN A 504 19.97 -29.97 -16.04
C ASN A 504 20.73 -29.00 -15.12
N VAL A 505 21.17 -29.49 -13.97
CA VAL A 505 21.98 -28.79 -12.98
C VAL A 505 23.37 -29.44 -12.94
N ASN A 506 24.24 -28.98 -13.83
CA ASN A 506 25.63 -29.42 -13.97
C ASN A 506 26.62 -28.31 -13.58
N ALA A 507 27.91 -28.64 -13.54
CA ALA A 507 28.98 -27.70 -13.16
C ALA A 507 29.00 -26.41 -13.99
N ALA A 508 28.73 -26.49 -15.30
CA ALA A 508 28.69 -25.31 -16.16
C ALA A 508 27.49 -24.42 -15.86
N SER A 509 26.29 -25.02 -15.67
CA SER A 509 25.08 -24.28 -15.30
C SER A 509 25.21 -23.60 -13.93
N LEU A 510 25.83 -24.27 -12.94
CA LEU A 510 26.06 -23.70 -11.62
C LEU A 510 27.11 -22.58 -11.66
N ALA A 511 28.21 -22.77 -12.42
CA ALA A 511 29.23 -21.74 -12.59
C ALA A 511 28.67 -20.48 -13.27
N ALA A 512 27.72 -20.63 -14.18
CA ALA A 512 27.04 -19.51 -14.85
C ALA A 512 26.21 -18.65 -13.87
N LEU A 513 25.74 -19.22 -12.76
CA LEU A 513 24.95 -18.53 -11.73
C LEU A 513 25.80 -17.73 -10.72
N GLY A 514 27.14 -17.74 -10.82
CA GLY A 514 28.04 -17.03 -9.92
C GLY A 514 28.26 -17.71 -8.56
N GLN A 515 28.88 -17.02 -7.60
CA GLN A 515 29.13 -17.58 -6.26
C GLN A 515 27.89 -17.48 -5.37
N LEU A 516 27.07 -18.53 -5.36
CA LEU A 516 25.82 -18.55 -4.60
C LEU A 516 26.05 -18.65 -3.09
N LYS A 517 25.26 -17.91 -2.30
CA LYS A 517 25.11 -18.11 -0.86
C LYS A 517 24.22 -19.31 -0.54
N SER A 518 23.19 -19.53 -1.36
CA SER A 518 22.24 -20.63 -1.19
C SER A 518 21.62 -21.05 -2.53
N LEU A 519 21.44 -22.36 -2.69
CA LEU A 519 20.72 -22.99 -3.80
C LEU A 519 19.61 -23.85 -3.20
N ALA A 520 18.36 -23.60 -3.60
CA ALA A 520 17.21 -24.44 -3.31
C ALA A 520 16.77 -25.18 -4.58
N LEU A 521 16.51 -26.48 -4.47
CA LEU A 521 16.01 -27.32 -5.56
C LEU A 521 14.59 -27.81 -5.22
N ASN A 522 13.61 -27.42 -6.03
CA ASN A 522 12.21 -27.85 -5.90
C ASN A 522 11.86 -28.86 -7.00
N SER A 523 11.83 -30.15 -6.67
CA SER A 523 11.41 -31.20 -7.61
C SER A 523 9.95 -31.57 -7.40
N TYR A 524 9.16 -31.58 -8.47
CA TYR A 524 7.77 -32.08 -8.45
C TYR A 524 7.65 -33.58 -8.79
N SER A 525 8.75 -34.21 -9.19
CA SER A 525 8.91 -35.66 -9.37
C SER A 525 10.27 -36.11 -8.82
N ASN A 526 11.18 -36.56 -9.67
CA ASN A 526 12.47 -37.12 -9.30
C ASN A 526 13.61 -36.09 -9.37
N ILE A 527 14.57 -36.24 -8.46
CA ILE A 527 15.93 -35.73 -8.59
C ILE A 527 16.82 -36.91 -8.94
N ASP A 528 17.41 -36.89 -10.13
CA ASP A 528 18.31 -37.94 -10.60
C ASP A 528 19.74 -37.44 -10.66
N THR A 529 20.69 -38.28 -10.26
CA THR A 529 22.12 -37.96 -10.28
C THR A 529 22.85 -38.75 -11.37
N PHE A 530 23.76 -38.10 -12.08
CA PHE A 530 24.51 -38.66 -13.19
C PHE A 530 26.01 -38.38 -13.04
N GLY A 531 26.82 -39.41 -13.21
CA GLY A 531 28.28 -39.30 -13.07
C GLY A 531 28.74 -39.13 -11.62
N ALA A 532 29.97 -38.65 -11.46
CA ALA A 532 30.49 -38.25 -10.16
C ALA A 532 29.94 -36.85 -9.84
N VAL A 533 28.97 -36.79 -8.94
CA VAL A 533 28.36 -35.54 -8.44
C VAL A 533 29.13 -35.01 -7.24
#